data_AF-A0AAD4L6J2-F1
#
_entry.id   AF-A0AAD4L6J2-F1
#
_cell.length_a   1.000
_cell.length_b   1.000
_cell.length_c   1.000
_cell.angle_alpha   90.00
_cell.angle_beta   90.00
_cell.angle_gamma   90.00
#
_symmetry.space_group_name_H-M   'P 1'
#
loop_
_entity.id
_entity.type
_entity.pdbx_description
1 polymer ?
#
loop_
_entity_poly.entity_id
_entity_poly.type
_entity_poly.pdbx_seq_one_letter_code
_entity_poly.pdbx_strand_id
1 'polypeptide(L)' 'LILITHDKSMFFQNDQRKICWDHEGSSKTLGPKGDGQSLMVSDFLSADWGCLRNDNRCVLLICIYTIYSHLFQ' A
#
# COMPACT_ATOMS: atom_id res chain seq x y z
N LEU A 1 10.00 -18.52 22.89
CA LEU A 1 9.17 -17.42 22.36
C LEU A 1 9.70 -17.10 20.97
N ILE A 2 8.85 -17.06 19.95
CA ILE A 2 9.28 -16.66 18.59
C ILE A 2 8.65 -15.30 18.31
N LEU A 3 9.49 -14.30 18.03
CA LEU A 3 9.02 -12.96 17.68
C LEU A 3 8.76 -12.88 16.18
N ILE A 4 7.54 -12.53 15.82
CA ILE A 4 7.11 -12.32 14.43
C ILE A 4 6.53 -10.91 14.37
N THR A 5 7.05 -10.08 13.46
CA THR A 5 6.53 -8.76 13.12
C THR A 5 5.67 -8.87 11.86
N HIS A 6 4.63 -8.06 11.78
CA HIS A 6 3.74 -7.99 10.61
C HIS A 6 3.61 -6.54 10.18
N ASP A 7 3.84 -6.27 8.90
CA ASP A 7 3.60 -4.97 8.29
C ASP A 7 2.54 -5.05 7.19
N LYS A 8 1.76 -3.98 7.05
CA LYS A 8 0.73 -3.83 6.03
C LYS A 8 0.95 -2.52 5.30
N SER A 9 1.23 -2.63 4.01
CA SER A 9 1.40 -1.50 3.11
C SER A 9 0.25 -1.42 2.10
N MET A 10 -0.20 -0.20 1.80
CA MET A 10 -1.23 0.07 0.79
C MET A 10 -0.67 0.99 -0.30
N PHE A 11 -0.67 0.51 -1.54
CA PHE A 11 -0.24 1.25 -2.72
C PHE A 11 -1.45 1.68 -3.53
N PHE A 12 -1.43 2.89 -4.08
CA PHE A 12 -2.53 3.43 -4.88
C PHE A 12 -2.01 3.72 -6.28
N GLN A 13 -2.75 3.28 -7.31
CA GLN A 13 -2.37 3.43 -8.71
C GLN A 13 -2.26 4.89 -9.14
N ASN A 14 -3.01 5.79 -8.49
CA ASN A 14 -3.19 7.15 -8.95
C ASN A 14 -3.03 8.15 -7.80
N ASP A 15 -1.88 8.13 -7.14
CA ASP A 15 -1.45 9.27 -6.33
C ASP A 15 -1.31 10.45 -7.31
N GLN A 16 -2.35 11.27 -7.47
CA GLN A 16 -2.41 12.42 -8.39
C GLN A 16 -1.45 13.55 -7.94
N ARG A 17 -0.21 13.21 -7.58
CA ARG A 17 0.87 14.12 -7.23
C ARG A 17 1.23 14.92 -8.48
N LYS A 18 0.57 16.06 -8.61
CA LYS A 18 0.91 17.05 -9.63
C LYS A 18 2.13 17.82 -9.13
N ILE A 19 3.26 17.64 -9.82
CA ILE A 19 4.41 18.53 -9.67
C ILE A 19 4.13 19.73 -10.57
N CYS A 20 3.80 20.86 -9.96
CA CYS A 20 3.64 22.13 -10.66
C CYS A 20 4.64 23.15 -10.10
N TRP A 21 5.13 24.00 -11.00
CA TRP A 21 5.77 25.26 -10.63
C TRP A 21 4.67 26.24 -10.24
N ASP A 22 4.80 26.84 -9.05
CA ASP A 22 3.81 27.75 -8.51
C ASP A 22 4.50 28.91 -7.78
N HIS A 23 3.77 29.98 -7.53
CA HIS A 23 4.32 31.19 -6.92
C HIS A 23 4.63 30.99 -5.43
N GLU A 24 5.67 31.68 -4.95
CA GLU A 24 6.07 31.73 -3.54
C GLU A 24 4.94 32.38 -2.72
N GLY A 25 4.08 31.55 -2.11
CA GLY A 25 2.90 32.00 -1.36
C GLY A 25 1.58 31.39 -1.81
N SER A 26 1.57 30.54 -2.84
CA SER A 26 0.36 29.82 -3.21
C SER A 26 -0.03 28.79 -2.13
N SER A 27 -1.31 28.78 -1.76
CA SER A 27 -1.86 27.75 -0.88
C SER A 27 -2.22 26.53 -1.71
N LYS A 28 -1.46 25.43 -1.57
CA LYS A 28 -1.79 24.17 -2.22
C LYS A 28 -2.98 23.52 -1.51
N THR A 29 -4.15 23.54 -2.12
CA THR A 29 -5.28 22.74 -1.67
C THR A 29 -4.93 21.26 -1.85
N LEU A 30 -4.85 20.51 -0.74
CA LEU A 30 -4.67 19.07 -0.79
C LEU A 30 -5.87 18.45 -1.51
N GLY A 31 -5.61 17.79 -2.64
CA GLY A 31 -6.63 17.02 -3.35
C GLY A 31 -7.02 15.76 -2.58
N PRO A 32 -8.23 15.22 -2.80
CA PRO A 32 -8.58 13.91 -2.29
C PRO A 32 -7.61 12.85 -2.84
N LYS A 33 -7.42 11.79 -2.05
CA LYS A 33 -6.61 10.64 -2.45
C LYS A 33 -7.15 10.10 -3.77
N GLY A 34 -6.29 9.99 -4.77
CA GLY A 34 -6.74 9.89 -6.16
C GLY A 34 -7.52 8.61 -6.49
N ASP A 35 -8.38 8.72 -7.49
CA ASP A 35 -9.19 7.62 -8.03
C ASP A 35 -8.32 6.61 -8.77
N GLY A 36 -8.34 5.35 -8.33
CA GLY A 36 -7.60 4.27 -8.97
C GLY A 36 -7.61 2.98 -8.14
N GLN A 37 -7.07 1.92 -8.73
CA GLN A 37 -6.93 0.65 -8.01
C GLN A 37 -5.94 0.81 -6.85
N SER A 38 -6.21 0.13 -5.74
CA SER A 38 -5.26 0.03 -4.63
C SER A 38 -4.81 -1.41 -4.44
N LEU A 39 -3.56 -1.59 -4.04
CA LEU A 39 -2.95 -2.86 -3.75
C LEU A 39 -2.57 -2.88 -2.27
N MET A 40 -3.15 -3.80 -1.53
CA MET A 40 -2.79 -4.02 -0.13
C MET A 40 -1.85 -5.23 -0.05
N VAL A 41 -0.66 -5.00 0.49
CA VAL A 41 0.37 -6.02 0.68
C VAL A 41 0.60 -6.20 2.17
N SER A 42 0.51 -7.45 2.62
CA SER A 42 0.84 -7.85 3.99
C SER A 42 1.98 -8.84 3.98
N ASP A 43 2.94 -8.64 4.88
CA ASP A 43 4.10 -9.52 5.03
C ASP A 43 4.44 -9.77 6.50
N PHE A 44 5.02 -10.93 6.78
CA PHE A 44 5.43 -11.39 8.11
C PHE A 44 6.93 -11.63 8.12
N LEU A 45 7.61 -10.96 9.05
CA LEU A 45 9.06 -11.00 9.20
C LEU A 45 9.42 -11.52 10.59
N SER A 46 10.44 -12.36 10.66
CA SER A 46 11.09 -12.73 11.92
C SER A 46 12.56 -12.37 11.84
N ALA A 47 13.15 -11.90 12.93
CA ALA A 47 14.56 -11.50 12.96
C ALA A 47 15.50 -12.66 12.62
N ASP A 48 15.13 -13.88 13.03
CA ASP A 48 15.99 -15.06 12.89
C ASP A 48 15.82 -15.78 11.54
N TRP A 49 14.65 -15.65 10.90
CA TRP A 49 14.29 -16.39 9.68
C TRP A 49 13.96 -15.51 8.47
N GLY A 50 13.89 -14.19 8.65
CA GLY A 50 13.47 -13.25 7.62
C GLY A 50 11.97 -13.39 7.29
N CYS A 51 11.64 -13.18 6.01
CA CYS A 51 10.27 -13.31 5.50
C CYS A 51 9.78 -14.74 5.63
N LEU A 52 8.50 -14.94 5.99
CA LEU A 52 7.87 -16.25 5.90
C LEU A 52 7.82 -16.72 4.43
N ARG A 53 8.28 -17.95 4.16
CA ARG A 53 8.31 -18.54 2.81
C ARG A 53 7.58 -19.87 2.80
N ASN A 54 6.90 -20.15 1.70
CA ASN A 54 6.37 -21.47 1.36
C ASN A 54 7.01 -21.91 0.04
N ASP A 55 7.70 -23.06 0.04
CA ASP A 55 8.38 -23.64 -1.13
C ASP A 55 9.13 -22.61 -2.01
N ASN A 56 10.05 -21.87 -1.39
CA ASN A 56 10.88 -20.80 -1.98
C ASN A 56 10.13 -19.54 -2.44
N ARG A 57 8.82 -19.44 -2.27
CA ARG A 57 8.06 -18.20 -2.49
C ARG A 57 7.82 -17.51 -1.16
N CYS A 58 8.16 -16.23 -1.07
CA CYS A 58 7.72 -15.42 0.07
C CYS A 58 6.19 -15.48 0.13
N VAL A 59 5.65 -15.69 1.34
CA VAL A 59 4.21 -15.64 1.58
C VAL A 59 3.80 -14.16 1.60
N LEU A 60 3.86 -13.54 0.44
CA LEU A 60 3.21 -12.27 0.21
C LEU A 60 1.71 -12.57 0.20
N LEU A 61 1.04 -12.24 1.30
CA LEU A 61 -0.40 -12.15 1.33
C LEU A 61 -0.77 -10.88 0.56
N ILE A 62 -0.71 -11.01 -0.76
CA ILE A 62 -1.32 -10.04 -1.66
C ILE A 62 -2.82 -10.30 -1.55
N CYS A 63 -3.45 -9.60 -0.64
CA CYS A 63 -4.88 -9.44 -0.70
C CYS A 63 -5.17 -8.54 -1.91
N ILE A 64 -5.26 -9.15 -3.09
CA ILE A 64 -5.96 -8.58 -4.23
C ILE A 64 -7.45 -8.65 -3.88
N TYR A 65 -7.87 -8.02 -2.78
CA TYR A 65 -9.26 -7.61 -2.60
C TYR A 65 -9.46 -6.53 -3.64
N THR A 66 -9.75 -6.97 -4.85
CA THR A 66 -10.21 -6.14 -5.93
C THR A 66 -11.24 -5.15 -5.35
N ILE A 67 -11.18 -3.92 -5.84
CA ILE A 67 -12.05 -2.76 -5.59
C ILE A 67 -13.52 -3.06 -6.03
N TYR A 68 -13.99 -4.31 -5.91
CA TYR A 68 -15.14 -4.84 -6.64
C TYR A 68 -16.47 -4.89 -5.90
N SER A 69 -16.64 -4.36 -4.69
CA SER A 69 -17.98 -4.52 -4.07
C SER A 69 -18.54 -3.44 -3.15
N HIS A 70 -17.82 -2.44 -2.62
CA HIS A 70 -18.41 -1.78 -1.44
C HIS A 70 -18.20 -0.29 -1.15
N LEU A 71 -17.97 0.59 -2.12
CA LEU A 71 -18.23 2.01 -1.90
C LEU A 71 -18.67 2.64 -3.25
N PHE A 72 -19.96 2.96 -3.40
CA PHE A 72 -20.65 3.46 -4.61
C PHE A 72 -21.04 2.43 -5.68
N GLN A 73 -22.06 1.62 -5.36
CA GLN A 73 -23.25 1.57 -6.20
C GLN A 73 -24.47 1.90 -5.31
#